data_AF-R6RCK3-F1
#
_entry.id   AF-R6RCK3-F1
#
_cell.length_a   1.000
_cell.length_b   1.000
_cell.length_c   1.000
_cell.angle_alpha   90.00
_cell.angle_beta   90.00
_cell.angle_gamma   90.00
#
_symmetry.space_group_name_H-M   'P 1'
#
loop_
_entity.id
_entity.type
_entity.pdbx_description
1 polymer ?
#
loop_
_entity_poly.entity_id
_entity_poly.type
_entity_poly.pdbx_seq_one_letter_code
_entity_poly.pdbx_strand_id
1 'polypeptide(L)'
;MKKNILSYVLVIILSFLIGFFSSSTYNYFSSTYECKFQTNENIDSLLTKEHLESTILSNKKYNNISLNDLLNNGIYLIQEDDTYNLISKARYYDSFFSSKSQSVVSRAKQFFQDLLKDYHVNYLYQEIINQNNYINPYITSILSCVVLTLTYTLIDLLFFKRKKETSFVYDNQNIYNNCFHISYWKSCKEFLSSPKKIATISMIFALLLISKAIKIPTGFSNLGLTFGFIFFSIIGLLYGPLAGLLIGLLSDILGYFLFDTSNTAFFIGYVFQAMLSGFIQGLFLYKTRITFFKLLFLRITISLVCNVLIGSFCWGYISNYTFQQTLSYMSLYVVPKNLIFLIPQSIVLYLIIKSLAPILQKHKLLDENISKNITLI
;
A
#
# COMPACT_ATOMS: atom_id res chain seq x y z
N MET A 1 9.69 -11.73 -29.93
CA MET A 1 8.28 -11.58 -29.50
C MET A 1 8.00 -11.93 -28.04
N LYS A 2 8.76 -12.81 -27.35
CA LYS A 2 8.46 -13.20 -25.94
C LYS A 2 8.86 -12.19 -24.84
N LYS A 3 9.47 -11.04 -25.16
CA LYS A 3 10.09 -10.15 -24.15
C LYS A 3 9.15 -9.14 -23.47
N ASN A 4 7.91 -8.95 -23.96
CA ASN A 4 7.02 -7.91 -23.44
C ASN A 4 5.78 -8.44 -22.68
N ILE A 5 5.54 -9.75 -22.59
CA ILE A 5 4.32 -10.27 -21.95
C ILE A 5 4.21 -9.79 -20.50
N LEU A 6 5.33 -9.79 -19.76
CA LEU A 6 5.34 -9.32 -18.37
C LEU A 6 5.08 -7.81 -18.25
N SER A 7 5.57 -6.99 -19.19
CA SER A 7 5.31 -5.54 -19.19
C SER A 7 3.83 -5.25 -19.50
N TYR A 8 3.25 -5.96 -20.47
CA TYR A 8 1.82 -5.85 -20.79
C TYR A 8 0.94 -6.31 -19.63
N VAL A 9 1.28 -7.43 -18.98
CA VAL A 9 0.56 -7.90 -17.79
C VAL A 9 0.64 -6.87 -16.65
N LEU A 10 1.81 -6.26 -16.41
CA LEU A 10 1.95 -5.22 -15.40
C LEU A 10 1.15 -3.96 -15.75
N VAL A 11 1.19 -3.52 -17.02
CA VAL A 11 0.42 -2.36 -17.47
C VAL A 11 -1.07 -2.62 -17.31
N ILE A 12 -1.57 -3.81 -17.66
CA ILE A 12 -2.98 -4.20 -17.43
C ILE A 12 -3.34 -4.09 -15.95
N ILE A 13 -2.55 -4.72 -15.07
CA ILE A 13 -2.81 -4.72 -13.62
C ILE A 13 -2.77 -3.30 -13.04
N LEU A 14 -1.74 -2.53 -13.38
CA LEU A 14 -1.61 -1.15 -12.90
C LEU A 14 -2.74 -0.26 -13.41
N SER A 15 -3.11 -0.40 -14.67
CA SER A 15 -4.16 0.41 -15.29
C SER A 15 -5.53 0.11 -14.69
N PHE A 16 -5.81 -1.16 -14.40
CA PHE A 16 -7.00 -1.58 -13.67
C PHE A 16 -7.02 -0.95 -12.28
N LEU A 17 -5.92 -1.06 -11.53
CA LEU A 17 -5.84 -0.48 -10.18
C LEU A 17 -5.99 1.04 -10.19
N ILE A 18 -5.41 1.75 -11.16
CA ILE A 18 -5.57 3.20 -11.29
C ILE A 18 -7.05 3.58 -11.41
N GLY A 19 -7.82 2.90 -12.27
CA GLY A 19 -9.25 3.17 -12.43
C GLY A 19 -10.10 2.72 -11.23
N PHE A 20 -9.67 1.66 -10.54
CA PHE A 20 -10.33 1.20 -9.32
C PHE A 20 -10.15 2.19 -8.18
N PHE A 21 -8.92 2.71 -8.03
CA PHE A 21 -8.59 3.64 -6.98
C PHE A 21 -9.19 5.02 -7.22
N SER A 22 -9.14 5.54 -8.46
CA SER A 22 -9.69 6.86 -8.78
C SER A 22 -11.21 6.93 -8.57
N SER A 23 -11.93 5.87 -8.93
CA SER A 23 -13.38 5.78 -8.69
C SER A 23 -13.71 5.57 -7.21
N SER A 24 -12.95 4.74 -6.50
CA SER A 24 -13.14 4.52 -5.07
C SER A 24 -12.89 5.79 -4.25
N THR A 25 -11.86 6.58 -4.61
CA THR A 25 -11.61 7.87 -3.98
C THR A 25 -12.71 8.88 -4.33
N TYR A 26 -13.15 8.94 -5.60
CA TYR A 26 -14.27 9.79 -6.00
C TYR A 26 -15.54 9.48 -5.20
N ASN A 27 -15.95 8.21 -5.12
CA ASN A 27 -17.14 7.77 -4.40
C ASN A 27 -17.07 8.11 -2.90
N TYR A 28 -15.87 8.02 -2.33
CA TYR A 28 -15.66 8.43 -0.95
C TYR A 28 -15.83 9.94 -0.78
N PHE A 29 -15.20 10.75 -1.63
CA PHE A 29 -15.33 12.21 -1.60
C PHE A 29 -16.75 12.70 -1.92
N SER A 30 -17.52 11.94 -2.70
CA SER A 30 -18.91 12.26 -3.04
C SER A 30 -19.93 11.71 -2.03
N SER A 31 -19.51 10.87 -1.08
CA SER A 31 -20.40 10.30 -0.07
C SER A 31 -20.78 11.29 1.03
N THR A 32 -22.04 11.23 1.46
CA THR A 32 -22.61 12.09 2.49
C THR A 32 -23.31 11.24 3.55
N TYR A 33 -23.23 11.70 4.80
CA TYR A 33 -24.06 11.21 5.90
C TYR A 33 -25.31 12.05 5.99
N GLU A 34 -26.47 11.40 6.04
CA GLU A 34 -27.77 12.05 6.20
C GLU A 34 -28.45 11.60 7.51
N CYS A 35 -28.99 12.57 8.26
CA CYS A 35 -29.76 12.37 9.48
C CYS A 35 -31.08 13.13 9.35
N LYS A 36 -32.20 12.39 9.34
CA LYS A 36 -33.56 12.96 9.24
C LYS A 36 -34.24 12.97 10.61
N PHE A 37 -34.78 14.13 10.98
CA PHE A 37 -35.39 14.34 12.29
C PHE A 37 -36.50 15.40 12.27
N GLN A 38 -37.28 15.47 13.34
CA GLN A 38 -38.35 16.45 13.55
C GLN A 38 -38.15 17.18 14.87
N THR A 39 -38.47 18.48 14.91
CA THR A 39 -38.52 19.28 16.14
C THR A 39 -39.48 20.45 15.97
N ASN A 40 -40.02 20.92 17.08
CA ASN A 40 -40.91 22.07 17.16
C ASN A 40 -40.17 23.37 17.56
N GLU A 41 -38.87 23.27 17.80
CA GLU A 41 -38.00 24.38 18.23
C GLU A 41 -37.33 25.06 17.04
N ASN A 42 -36.98 26.34 17.19
CA ASN A 42 -36.26 27.07 16.14
C ASN A 42 -34.79 26.59 16.06
N ILE A 43 -34.35 26.14 14.88
CA ILE A 43 -33.05 25.52 14.59
C ILE A 43 -32.11 26.48 13.82
N ASP A 44 -32.48 27.73 13.62
CA ASP A 44 -31.71 28.70 12.81
C ASP A 44 -30.27 28.87 13.32
N SER A 45 -30.04 28.66 14.62
CA SER A 45 -28.72 28.75 15.27
C SER A 45 -27.86 27.48 15.17
N LEU A 46 -28.39 26.36 14.67
CA LEU A 46 -27.71 25.05 14.68
C LEU A 46 -26.42 25.02 13.87
N LEU A 47 -26.38 25.66 12.70
CA LEU A 47 -25.21 25.68 11.82
C LEU A 47 -24.37 26.95 11.97
N THR A 48 -24.56 27.71 13.05
CA THR A 48 -23.74 28.89 13.33
C THR A 48 -22.33 28.49 13.75
N LYS A 49 -21.37 29.39 13.51
CA LYS A 49 -19.96 29.17 13.86
C LYS A 49 -19.79 28.84 15.35
N GLU A 50 -20.51 29.55 16.22
CA GLU A 50 -20.42 29.39 17.67
C GLU A 50 -20.88 28.01 18.14
N HIS A 51 -22.00 27.52 17.60
CA HIS A 51 -22.56 26.20 17.96
C HIS A 51 -21.71 25.03 17.42
N LEU A 52 -21.17 25.18 16.21
CA LEU A 52 -20.28 24.18 15.64
C LEU A 52 -18.93 24.14 16.36
N GLU A 53 -18.39 25.29 16.75
CA GLU A 53 -17.14 25.39 17.50
C GLU A 53 -17.28 24.80 18.90
N SER A 54 -18.38 25.11 19.61
CA SER A 54 -18.67 24.51 20.92
C SER A 54 -18.82 22.99 20.84
N THR A 55 -19.50 22.49 19.79
CA THR A 55 -19.68 21.05 19.56
C THR A 55 -18.34 20.36 19.25
N ILE A 56 -17.48 20.94 18.41
CA ILE A 56 -16.14 20.39 18.11
C ILE A 56 -15.27 20.35 19.38
N LEU A 57 -15.30 21.40 20.19
CA LEU A 57 -14.52 21.49 21.43
C LEU A 57 -15.06 20.56 22.55
N SER A 58 -16.33 20.15 22.47
CA SER A 58 -16.96 19.28 23.48
C SER A 58 -16.30 17.90 23.60
N ASN A 59 -15.67 17.41 22.52
CA ASN A 59 -15.12 16.06 22.47
C ASN A 59 -13.81 16.01 21.70
N LYS A 60 -12.74 15.55 22.36
CA LYS A 60 -11.39 15.42 21.78
C LYS A 60 -11.35 14.60 20.48
N LYS A 61 -12.35 13.74 20.24
CA LYS A 61 -12.48 12.95 18.99
C LYS A 61 -12.71 13.84 17.75
N TYR A 62 -13.19 15.07 17.91
CA TYR A 62 -13.50 16.01 16.83
C TYR A 62 -12.37 16.98 16.50
N ASN A 63 -11.22 16.93 17.19
CA ASN A 63 -10.10 17.86 16.98
C ASN A 63 -9.56 17.90 15.53
N ASN A 64 -9.79 16.84 14.75
CA ASN A 64 -9.36 16.76 13.35
C ASN A 64 -10.36 17.40 12.38
N ILE A 65 -11.53 17.83 12.85
CA ILE A 65 -12.57 18.49 12.05
C ILE A 65 -12.22 19.97 11.93
N SER A 66 -11.95 20.44 10.72
CA SER A 66 -11.71 21.85 10.44
C SER A 66 -13.03 22.63 10.38
N LEU A 67 -13.27 23.51 11.36
CA LEU A 67 -14.46 24.35 11.47
C LEU A 67 -14.74 25.14 10.17
N ASN A 68 -13.70 25.77 9.61
CA ASN A 68 -13.82 26.57 8.39
C ASN A 68 -14.23 25.72 7.17
N ASP A 69 -13.71 24.50 7.05
CA ASP A 69 -14.06 23.65 5.91
C ASP A 69 -15.45 23.04 6.06
N LEU A 70 -15.90 22.84 7.31
CA LEU A 70 -17.24 22.36 7.62
C LEU A 70 -18.30 23.43 7.31
N LEU A 71 -18.06 24.68 7.73
CA LEU A 71 -18.93 25.83 7.46
C LEU A 71 -19.04 26.18 5.97
N ASN A 72 -17.93 26.15 5.24
CA ASN A 72 -17.92 26.60 3.86
C ASN A 72 -18.69 25.67 2.92
N ASN A 73 -18.65 24.35 3.14
CA ASN A 73 -19.23 23.36 2.21
C ASN A 73 -19.33 21.93 2.78
N GLY A 74 -19.28 21.78 4.11
CA GLY A 74 -19.15 20.48 4.74
C GLY A 74 -20.41 19.97 5.43
N ILE A 75 -21.28 20.84 5.90
CA ILE A 75 -22.57 20.48 6.53
C ILE A 75 -23.67 21.41 6.03
N TYR A 76 -24.88 20.88 5.88
CA TYR A 76 -26.05 21.61 5.42
C TYR A 76 -27.32 21.03 6.03
N LEU A 77 -28.29 21.91 6.25
CA LEU A 77 -29.62 21.57 6.77
C LEU A 77 -30.62 21.86 5.68
N ILE A 78 -31.43 20.86 5.31
CA ILE A 78 -32.53 20.99 4.36
C ILE A 78 -33.83 20.77 5.12
N GLN A 79 -34.76 21.72 5.04
CA GLN A 79 -36.10 21.55 5.61
C GLN A 79 -37.05 21.05 4.52
N GLU A 80 -37.70 19.92 4.78
CA GLU A 80 -38.75 19.30 3.97
C GLU A 80 -40.01 19.19 4.83
N ASP A 81 -40.96 20.11 4.65
CA ASP A 81 -42.20 20.22 5.42
C ASP A 81 -41.93 20.31 6.95
N ASP A 82 -42.41 19.33 7.73
CA ASP A 82 -42.22 19.21 9.19
C ASP A 82 -40.94 18.43 9.54
N THR A 83 -40.09 18.12 8.57
CA THR A 83 -38.87 17.33 8.76
C THR A 83 -37.62 18.10 8.36
N TYR A 84 -36.54 17.86 9.11
CA TYR A 84 -35.23 18.41 8.86
C TYR A 84 -34.28 17.29 8.45
N ASN A 85 -33.56 17.48 7.35
CA ASN A 85 -32.50 16.60 6.90
C ASN A 85 -31.15 17.30 7.10
N LEU A 86 -30.38 16.84 8.08
CA LEU A 86 -29.01 17.28 8.31
C LEU A 86 -28.07 16.39 7.51
N ILE A 87 -27.28 17.02 6.65
CA ILE A 87 -26.41 16.31 5.73
C ILE A 87 -24.99 16.84 5.86
N SER A 88 -24.01 15.95 5.94
CA SER A 88 -22.60 16.32 5.95
C SER A 88 -21.74 15.38 5.11
N LYS A 89 -20.68 15.91 4.51
CA LYS A 89 -19.76 15.09 3.69
C LYS A 89 -18.97 14.13 4.58
N ALA A 90 -18.87 12.87 4.17
CA ALA A 90 -18.25 11.82 4.97
C ALA A 90 -16.77 12.09 5.32
N ARG A 91 -16.05 12.77 4.41
CA ARG A 91 -14.62 13.08 4.52
C ARG A 91 -14.21 13.85 5.78
N TYR A 92 -15.14 14.54 6.45
CA TYR A 92 -14.81 15.37 7.62
C TYR A 92 -14.72 14.58 8.92
N TYR A 93 -15.30 13.39 8.98
CA TYR A 93 -15.41 12.62 10.23
C TYR A 93 -14.33 11.55 10.36
N ASP A 94 -13.46 11.40 9.37
CA ASP A 94 -12.51 10.29 9.33
C ASP A 94 -11.15 10.63 9.94
N SER A 95 -10.89 9.99 11.09
CA SER A 95 -9.57 9.44 11.38
C SER A 95 -9.76 7.97 11.77
N PHE A 96 -9.31 7.08 10.89
CA PHE A 96 -9.41 5.63 11.06
C PHE A 96 -8.62 5.18 12.28
N PHE A 97 -9.29 4.96 13.41
CA PHE A 97 -8.70 4.32 14.58
C PHE A 97 -9.61 3.21 15.15
N SER A 98 -9.00 2.02 15.20
CA SER A 98 -9.21 0.84 16.06
C SER A 98 -10.63 0.51 16.52
N SER A 99 -11.13 -0.62 16.00
CA SER A 99 -12.25 -1.38 16.52
C SER A 99 -11.95 -1.97 17.92
N LYS A 100 -12.39 -1.29 18.97
CA LYS A 100 -13.28 -1.96 19.91
C LYS A 100 -14.59 -1.20 19.80
N SER A 101 -15.55 -1.83 19.12
CA SER A 101 -16.88 -1.35 18.71
C SER A 101 -16.91 -0.14 17.75
N GLN A 102 -17.33 -0.40 16.50
CA GLN A 102 -18.02 0.53 15.57
C GLN A 102 -17.48 1.97 15.54
N SER A 103 -16.55 2.34 14.64
CA SER A 103 -15.86 3.65 14.75
C SER A 103 -15.72 4.55 13.51
N VAL A 104 -16.37 4.23 12.38
CA VAL A 104 -16.56 5.23 11.29
C VAL A 104 -18.02 5.69 11.23
N VAL A 105 -18.95 4.73 11.31
CA VAL A 105 -20.39 5.00 11.46
C VAL A 105 -20.69 5.72 12.79
N SER A 106 -19.96 5.46 13.89
CA SER A 106 -20.29 6.08 15.18
C SER A 106 -19.87 7.54 15.35
N ARG A 107 -18.88 8.06 14.60
CA ARG A 107 -18.38 9.43 14.86
C ARG A 107 -19.24 10.49 14.20
N ALA A 108 -19.64 10.28 12.95
CA ALA A 108 -20.63 11.15 12.30
C ALA A 108 -21.94 11.13 13.13
N LYS A 109 -22.37 9.93 13.57
CA LYS A 109 -23.48 9.74 14.49
C LYS A 109 -23.36 10.54 15.76
N GLN A 110 -22.24 10.35 16.47
CA GLN A 110 -21.99 10.96 17.76
C GLN A 110 -21.89 12.48 17.60
N PHE A 111 -21.29 12.95 16.50
CA PHE A 111 -21.23 14.36 16.17
C PHE A 111 -22.62 14.95 15.92
N PHE A 112 -23.49 14.28 15.14
CA PHE A 112 -24.86 14.73 14.93
C PHE A 112 -25.71 14.70 16.21
N GLN A 113 -25.50 13.70 17.07
CA GLN A 113 -26.15 13.63 18.38
C GLN A 113 -25.68 14.77 19.31
N ASP A 114 -24.37 15.02 19.36
CA ASP A 114 -23.80 16.10 20.18
C ASP A 114 -24.23 17.48 19.64
N LEU A 115 -24.34 17.63 18.32
CA LEU A 115 -24.80 18.87 17.66
C LEU A 115 -26.28 19.18 17.97
N LEU A 116 -27.13 18.16 18.02
CA LEU A 116 -28.57 18.28 18.26
C LEU A 116 -28.95 18.17 19.73
N LYS A 117 -27.97 18.03 20.63
CA LYS A 117 -28.19 17.70 22.05
C LYS A 117 -29.06 18.72 22.80
N ASP A 118 -28.96 19.98 22.42
CA ASP A 118 -29.68 21.09 23.06
C ASP A 118 -31.11 21.25 22.53
N TYR A 119 -31.52 20.44 21.54
CA TYR A 119 -32.83 20.49 20.92
C TYR A 119 -33.67 19.24 21.23
N HIS A 120 -34.97 19.42 21.45
CA HIS A 120 -35.89 18.30 21.61
C HIS A 120 -36.25 17.68 20.25
N VAL A 121 -35.44 16.70 19.84
CA VAL A 121 -35.49 16.10 18.50
C VAL A 121 -36.08 14.69 18.51
N ASN A 122 -37.03 14.44 17.61
CA ASN A 122 -37.49 13.09 17.27
C ASN A 122 -36.78 12.57 16.02
N TYR A 123 -35.95 11.54 16.15
CA TYR A 123 -35.19 10.98 15.03
C TYR A 123 -36.06 10.03 14.20
N LEU A 124 -36.27 10.37 12.93
CA LEU A 124 -36.94 9.49 11.97
C LEU A 124 -35.99 8.41 11.47
N TYR A 125 -34.75 8.81 11.15
CA TYR A 125 -33.67 7.89 10.81
C TYR A 125 -32.30 8.55 11.01
N GLN A 126 -31.35 7.79 11.56
CA GLN A 126 -30.12 8.36 12.11
C GLN A 126 -28.98 8.53 11.09
N GLU A 127 -28.73 7.59 10.17
CA GLU A 127 -27.51 7.64 9.33
C GLU A 127 -27.56 6.82 8.03
N ILE A 128 -27.77 7.46 6.87
CA ILE A 128 -27.70 6.79 5.56
C ILE A 128 -26.45 7.36 4.92
N ILE A 129 -25.55 6.46 4.49
CA ILE A 129 -24.47 6.86 3.58
C ILE A 129 -25.11 6.97 2.20
N ASN A 130 -25.37 8.19 1.78
CA ASN A 130 -25.82 8.44 0.42
C ASN A 130 -24.60 8.64 -0.48
N GLN A 131 -24.54 7.89 -1.58
CA GLN A 131 -23.44 7.96 -2.55
C GLN A 131 -23.92 8.71 -3.78
N ASN A 132 -23.82 10.04 -3.72
CA ASN A 132 -24.19 10.89 -4.84
C ASN A 132 -23.26 10.63 -6.03
N ASN A 133 -23.86 10.38 -7.20
CA ASN A 133 -23.16 10.05 -8.45
C ASN A 133 -22.20 8.85 -8.32
N TYR A 134 -22.66 7.74 -7.74
CA TYR A 134 -21.86 6.54 -7.57
C TYR A 134 -21.24 6.06 -8.90
N ILE A 135 -19.92 6.00 -8.93
CA ILE A 135 -19.15 5.46 -10.03
C ILE A 135 -18.80 4.00 -9.71
N ASN A 136 -19.29 3.05 -10.51
CA ASN A 136 -18.93 1.64 -10.31
C ASN A 136 -17.41 1.44 -10.52
N PRO A 137 -16.65 1.05 -9.47
CA PRO A 137 -15.20 0.98 -9.57
C PRO A 137 -14.71 -0.04 -10.58
N TYR A 138 -15.44 -1.13 -10.79
CA TYR A 138 -15.05 -2.18 -11.74
C TYR A 138 -15.17 -1.69 -13.19
N ILE A 139 -16.22 -0.93 -13.52
CA ILE A 139 -16.44 -0.39 -14.86
C ILE A 139 -15.34 0.61 -15.22
N THR A 140 -15.02 1.54 -14.31
CA THR A 140 -13.93 2.50 -14.54
C THR A 140 -12.55 1.84 -14.61
N SER A 141 -12.34 0.77 -13.84
CA SER A 141 -11.10 -0.02 -13.91
C SER A 141 -10.92 -0.71 -15.25
N ILE A 142 -11.99 -1.26 -15.82
CA ILE A 142 -11.95 -1.89 -17.14
C ILE A 142 -11.67 -0.83 -18.21
N LEU A 143 -12.37 0.32 -18.15
CA LEU A 143 -12.15 1.44 -19.07
C LEU A 143 -10.71 1.98 -19.00
N SER A 144 -10.20 2.25 -17.80
CA SER A 144 -8.82 2.73 -17.62
C SER A 144 -7.81 1.69 -18.11
N CYS A 145 -8.08 0.39 -17.87
CA CYS A 145 -7.27 -0.69 -18.40
C CYS A 145 -7.20 -0.67 -19.92
N VAL A 146 -8.33 -0.56 -20.61
CA VAL A 146 -8.37 -0.51 -22.08
C VAL A 146 -7.63 0.71 -22.60
N VAL A 147 -7.92 1.91 -22.08
CA VAL A 147 -7.30 3.16 -22.54
C VAL A 147 -5.79 3.14 -22.32
N LEU A 148 -5.33 2.83 -21.11
CA LEU A 148 -3.90 2.88 -20.79
C LEU A 148 -3.10 1.78 -21.50
N THR A 149 -3.67 0.60 -21.68
CA THR A 149 -3.03 -0.47 -22.47
C THR A 149 -2.94 -0.10 -23.95
N LEU A 150 -3.96 0.53 -24.54
CA LEU A 150 -3.93 1.05 -25.90
C LEU A 150 -2.92 2.19 -26.05
N THR A 151 -2.83 3.10 -25.08
CA THR A 151 -1.80 4.15 -25.13
C THR A 151 -0.39 3.55 -25.01
N TYR A 152 -0.21 2.53 -24.17
CA TYR A 152 1.05 1.82 -24.04
C TYR A 152 1.44 1.08 -25.33
N THR A 153 0.50 0.37 -26.00
CA THR A 153 0.79 -0.25 -27.31
C THR A 153 1.16 0.79 -28.35
N LEU A 154 0.51 1.95 -28.35
CA LEU A 154 0.78 3.04 -29.30
C LEU A 154 2.17 3.65 -29.05
N ILE A 155 2.54 3.88 -27.79
CA ILE A 155 3.89 4.32 -27.40
C ILE A 155 4.92 3.25 -27.77
N ASP A 156 4.66 1.97 -27.48
CA ASP A 156 5.54 0.86 -27.87
C ASP A 156 5.74 0.87 -29.40
N LEU A 157 4.67 0.99 -30.18
CA LEU A 157 4.73 1.07 -31.65
C LEU A 157 5.51 2.29 -32.18
N LEU A 158 5.36 3.46 -31.55
CA LEU A 158 6.01 4.70 -31.97
C LEU A 158 7.50 4.75 -31.60
N PHE A 159 7.88 4.23 -30.42
CA PHE A 159 9.24 4.33 -29.89
C PHE A 159 10.09 3.07 -30.15
N PHE A 160 9.52 1.85 -30.16
CA PHE A 160 10.31 0.62 -30.40
C PHE A 160 10.70 0.39 -31.86
N LYS A 161 10.13 1.14 -32.81
CA LYS A 161 10.65 1.14 -34.19
C LYS A 161 12.06 1.76 -34.29
N ARG A 162 12.59 2.37 -33.21
CA ARG A 162 13.84 3.13 -33.22
C ARG A 162 14.83 2.72 -32.11
N LYS A 163 15.16 1.43 -32.02
CA LYS A 163 16.52 0.91 -31.71
C LYS A 163 16.48 -0.62 -31.64
N LYS A 164 17.08 -1.25 -32.65
CA LYS A 164 17.39 -2.69 -32.64
C LYS A 164 18.89 -2.88 -32.80
N GLU A 165 19.66 -2.28 -31.90
CA GLU A 165 20.99 -2.79 -31.55
C GLU A 165 20.86 -3.43 -30.17
N THR A 166 20.32 -4.65 -30.16
CA THR A 166 20.55 -5.54 -29.03
C THR A 166 21.81 -6.31 -29.36
N SER A 167 22.92 -5.96 -28.73
CA SER A 167 24.06 -6.85 -28.59
C SER A 167 23.53 -8.17 -28.02
N PHE A 168 23.53 -9.20 -28.86
CA PHE A 168 23.31 -10.57 -28.44
C PHE A 168 24.50 -10.96 -27.57
N VAL A 169 24.38 -10.75 -26.26
CA VAL A 169 25.33 -11.31 -25.31
C VAL A 169 24.93 -12.77 -25.14
N TYR A 170 25.72 -13.62 -25.79
CA TYR A 170 25.69 -15.07 -25.83
C TYR A 170 25.22 -15.70 -24.51
N ASP A 171 24.24 -16.60 -24.64
CA ASP A 171 23.93 -17.63 -23.65
C ASP A 171 25.23 -18.43 -23.40
N ASN A 172 25.80 -18.33 -22.20
CA ASN A 172 26.23 -19.53 -21.47
C ASN A 172 26.65 -19.31 -20.00
N GLN A 173 26.20 -20.29 -19.20
CA GLN A 173 26.73 -20.85 -17.95
C GLN A 173 26.24 -20.46 -16.53
N ASN A 174 25.63 -19.30 -16.22
CA ASN A 174 25.09 -19.09 -14.85
C ASN A 174 23.90 -18.12 -14.67
N ILE A 175 23.33 -17.59 -15.76
CA ILE A 175 22.19 -16.66 -15.71
C ILE A 175 20.98 -17.37 -16.30
N TYR A 176 19.95 -17.62 -15.49
CA TYR A 176 18.74 -18.30 -15.99
C TYR A 176 17.84 -17.28 -16.72
N ASN A 177 17.44 -17.62 -17.94
CA ASN A 177 16.54 -16.78 -18.74
C ASN A 177 15.10 -16.75 -18.20
N ASN A 178 14.69 -17.75 -17.41
CA ASN A 178 13.39 -17.79 -16.74
C ASN A 178 13.44 -18.57 -15.41
N CYS A 179 12.46 -18.33 -14.53
CA CYS A 179 12.35 -18.99 -13.22
C CYS A 179 11.71 -20.40 -13.30
N PHE A 180 11.36 -20.89 -14.49
CA PHE A 180 10.65 -22.16 -14.69
C PHE A 180 11.59 -23.37 -14.84
N HIS A 181 12.89 -23.15 -14.85
CA HIS A 181 13.86 -24.24 -15.02
C HIS A 181 14.05 -25.04 -13.72
N ILE A 182 14.01 -26.37 -13.77
CA ILE A 182 14.13 -27.22 -12.56
C ILE A 182 15.47 -27.00 -11.82
N SER A 183 16.56 -26.72 -12.56
CA SER A 183 17.88 -26.49 -11.96
C SER A 183 18.01 -25.14 -11.27
N TYR A 184 17.15 -24.16 -11.60
CA TYR A 184 17.03 -22.91 -10.85
C TYR A 184 16.60 -23.20 -9.41
N TRP A 185 15.54 -24.00 -9.25
CA TRP A 185 15.01 -24.37 -7.93
C TRP A 185 15.95 -25.30 -7.15
N LYS A 186 16.71 -26.18 -7.82
CA LYS A 186 17.78 -26.94 -7.18
C LYS A 186 18.88 -26.01 -6.64
N SER A 187 19.33 -25.03 -7.43
CA SER A 187 20.29 -24.02 -6.99
C SER A 187 19.77 -23.21 -5.78
N CYS A 188 18.46 -22.95 -5.71
CA CYS A 188 17.85 -22.22 -4.60
C CYS A 188 17.84 -23.01 -3.28
N LYS A 189 18.11 -24.31 -3.28
CA LYS A 189 18.22 -25.12 -2.05
C LYS A 189 19.65 -25.18 -1.51
N GLU A 190 20.64 -24.86 -2.33
CA GLU A 190 22.06 -24.98 -1.99
C GLU A 190 22.54 -24.01 -0.90
N PHE A 191 21.70 -23.05 -0.49
CA PHE A 191 22.05 -22.14 0.60
C PHE A 191 22.13 -22.87 1.96
N LEU A 192 21.37 -23.95 2.13
CA LEU A 192 21.41 -24.79 3.33
C LEU A 192 22.54 -25.82 3.31
N SER A 193 23.22 -25.99 2.18
CA SER A 193 24.19 -27.07 1.99
C SER A 193 25.56 -26.77 2.61
N SER A 194 25.85 -25.53 2.99
CA SER A 194 27.14 -25.21 3.63
C SER A 194 27.00 -24.28 4.85
N PRO A 195 27.73 -24.56 5.94
CA PRO A 195 27.70 -23.74 7.15
C PRO A 195 28.07 -22.27 6.89
N LYS A 196 29.03 -22.04 5.98
CA LYS A 196 29.47 -20.70 5.60
C LYS A 196 28.34 -19.86 4.99
N LYS A 197 27.50 -20.47 4.13
CA LYS A 197 26.34 -19.78 3.52
C LYS A 197 25.25 -19.49 4.55
N ILE A 198 25.04 -20.39 5.50
CA ILE A 198 24.08 -20.17 6.59
C ILE A 198 24.56 -19.01 7.46
N ALA A 199 25.84 -19.01 7.87
CA ALA A 199 26.40 -17.95 8.70
C ALA A 199 26.31 -16.56 8.04
N THR A 200 26.60 -16.45 6.73
CA THR A 200 26.46 -15.19 6.00
C THR A 200 25.01 -14.73 5.91
N ILE A 201 24.05 -15.63 5.68
CA ILE A 201 22.62 -15.31 5.72
C ILE A 201 22.21 -14.83 7.10
N SER A 202 22.63 -15.52 8.17
CA SER A 202 22.33 -15.15 9.55
C SER A 202 22.86 -13.76 9.91
N MET A 203 24.05 -13.38 9.43
CA MET A 203 24.61 -12.03 9.64
C MET A 203 23.77 -10.95 8.92
N ILE A 204 23.38 -11.20 7.67
CA ILE A 204 22.52 -10.25 6.93
C ILE A 204 21.12 -10.19 7.56
N PHE A 205 20.63 -11.32 8.08
CA PHE A 205 19.36 -11.40 8.80
C PHE A 205 19.39 -10.62 10.12
N ALA A 206 20.49 -10.67 10.87
CA ALA A 206 20.67 -9.87 12.07
C ALA A 206 20.61 -8.36 11.73
N LEU A 207 21.28 -7.92 10.66
CA LEU A 207 21.18 -6.55 10.16
C LEU A 207 19.74 -6.17 9.74
N LEU A 208 19.02 -7.10 9.11
CA LEU A 208 17.62 -6.94 8.78
C LEU A 208 16.77 -6.70 10.04
N LEU A 209 16.96 -7.49 11.08
CA LEU A 209 16.27 -7.32 12.36
C LEU A 209 16.59 -5.98 13.02
N ILE A 210 17.87 -5.60 13.08
CA ILE A 210 18.28 -4.28 13.62
C ILE A 210 17.60 -3.15 12.84
N SER A 211 17.50 -3.27 11.51
CA SER A 211 16.83 -2.27 10.69
C SER A 211 15.34 -2.09 11.00
N LYS A 212 14.67 -3.14 11.52
CA LYS A 212 13.26 -3.06 11.96
C LYS A 212 13.07 -2.23 13.22
N ALA A 213 14.09 -2.12 14.07
CA ALA A 213 14.05 -1.26 15.25
C ALA A 213 14.06 0.24 14.88
N ILE A 214 14.66 0.59 13.75
CA ILE A 214 14.76 1.97 13.27
C ILE A 214 13.54 2.28 12.38
N LYS A 215 12.47 2.82 12.99
CA LYS A 215 11.29 3.28 12.26
C LYS A 215 11.40 4.78 11.97
N ILE A 216 11.42 5.15 10.69
CA ILE A 216 11.35 6.56 10.28
C ILE A 216 9.86 6.95 10.17
N PRO A 217 9.39 7.97 10.91
CA PRO A 217 8.02 8.45 10.78
C PRO A 217 7.82 9.10 9.41
N THR A 218 6.73 8.74 8.73
CA THR A 218 6.51 9.09 7.31
C THR A 218 5.46 10.18 7.11
N GLY A 219 4.80 10.64 8.19
CA GLY A 219 3.64 11.53 8.14
C GLY A 219 2.33 10.87 7.70
N PHE A 220 2.37 9.66 7.11
CA PHE A 220 1.18 8.89 6.73
C PHE A 220 0.73 7.97 7.87
N SER A 221 0.09 8.53 8.90
CA SER A 221 -0.37 7.78 10.10
C SER A 221 0.76 7.01 10.82
N ASN A 222 0.44 5.93 11.55
CA ASN A 222 1.41 5.04 12.21
C ASN A 222 2.23 4.16 11.23
N LEU A 223 2.15 4.40 9.92
CA LEU A 223 2.84 3.60 8.92
C LEU A 223 4.30 4.07 8.76
N GLY A 224 5.19 3.60 9.63
CA GLY A 224 6.63 3.85 9.53
C GLY A 224 7.27 3.31 8.24
N LEU A 225 8.41 3.87 7.86
CA LEU A 225 9.31 3.31 6.85
C LEU A 225 10.42 2.51 7.52
N THR A 226 10.77 1.38 6.91
CA THR A 226 11.82 0.48 7.38
C THR A 226 12.74 0.10 6.23
N PHE A 227 14.04 0.00 6.50
CA PHE A 227 15.07 -0.36 5.53
C PHE A 227 15.20 -1.86 5.26
N GLY A 228 14.32 -2.69 5.84
CA GLY A 228 14.36 -4.15 5.71
C GLY A 228 14.33 -4.64 4.26
N PHE A 229 13.75 -3.88 3.33
CA PHE A 229 13.72 -4.22 1.90
C PHE A 229 15.12 -4.36 1.28
N ILE A 230 16.12 -3.63 1.79
CA ILE A 230 17.49 -3.71 1.29
C ILE A 230 18.08 -5.08 1.59
N PHE A 231 17.96 -5.52 2.84
CA PHE A 231 18.51 -6.80 3.29
C PHE A 231 17.79 -7.99 2.68
N PHE A 232 16.45 -7.92 2.53
CA PHE A 232 15.72 -8.92 1.75
C PHE A 232 16.24 -9.01 0.31
N SER A 233 16.55 -7.88 -0.32
CA SER A 233 17.05 -7.85 -1.69
C SER A 233 18.46 -8.43 -1.80
N ILE A 234 19.33 -8.16 -0.82
CA ILE A 234 20.69 -8.74 -0.77
C ILE A 234 20.61 -10.26 -0.58
N ILE A 235 19.77 -10.75 0.35
CA ILE A 235 19.58 -12.19 0.56
C ILE A 235 19.01 -12.85 -0.69
N GLY A 236 17.99 -12.23 -1.30
CA GLY A 236 17.39 -12.72 -2.53
C GLY A 236 18.39 -12.76 -3.70
N LEU A 237 19.24 -11.75 -3.82
CA LEU A 237 20.29 -11.68 -4.84
C LEU A 237 21.33 -12.80 -4.68
N LEU A 238 21.75 -13.09 -3.44
CA LEU A 238 22.81 -14.06 -3.15
C LEU A 238 22.32 -15.52 -3.10
N TYR A 239 21.17 -15.76 -2.49
CA TYR A 239 20.71 -17.11 -2.11
C TYR A 239 19.35 -17.50 -2.68
N GLY A 240 18.66 -16.57 -3.34
CA GLY A 240 17.47 -16.86 -4.11
C GLY A 240 16.14 -16.77 -3.36
N PRO A 241 15.03 -17.06 -4.06
CA PRO A 241 13.66 -16.91 -3.55
C PRO A 241 13.35 -17.78 -2.34
N LEU A 242 13.89 -19.00 -2.25
CA LEU A 242 13.64 -19.88 -1.09
C LEU A 242 14.29 -19.36 0.19
N ALA A 243 15.51 -18.81 0.09
CA ALA A 243 16.16 -18.14 1.21
C ALA A 243 15.36 -16.89 1.63
N GLY A 244 14.90 -16.10 0.66
CA GLY A 244 14.02 -14.94 0.93
C GLY A 244 12.72 -15.32 1.63
N LEU A 245 12.10 -16.44 1.26
CA LEU A 245 10.88 -16.96 1.89
C LEU A 245 11.12 -17.36 3.34
N LEU A 246 12.18 -18.15 3.60
CA LEU A 246 12.54 -18.58 4.97
C LEU A 246 12.89 -17.39 5.86
N ILE A 247 13.66 -16.44 5.33
CA ILE A 247 14.01 -15.23 6.08
C ILE A 247 12.80 -14.33 6.29
N GLY A 248 11.84 -14.31 5.36
CA GLY A 248 10.57 -13.60 5.54
C GLY A 248 9.79 -14.14 6.74
N LEU A 249 9.69 -15.47 6.84
CA LEU A 249 9.05 -16.16 7.96
C LEU A 249 9.75 -15.82 9.29
N LEU A 250 11.06 -16.01 9.37
CA LEU A 250 11.82 -15.75 10.60
C LEU A 250 11.81 -14.27 10.99
N SER A 251 11.93 -13.38 10.01
CA SER A 251 11.95 -11.93 10.22
C SER A 251 10.68 -11.42 10.86
N ASP A 252 9.53 -11.97 10.47
CA ASP A 252 8.24 -11.52 10.98
C ASP A 252 7.99 -12.06 12.38
N ILE A 253 8.20 -13.36 12.58
CA ILE A 253 8.06 -14.01 13.90
C ILE A 253 9.00 -13.37 14.91
N LEU A 254 10.31 -13.35 14.64
CA LEU A 254 11.29 -12.79 15.57
C LEU A 254 11.15 -11.28 15.69
N GLY A 255 10.83 -10.59 14.60
CA GLY A 255 10.62 -9.14 14.62
C GLY A 255 9.45 -8.74 15.53
N TYR A 256 8.36 -9.50 15.49
CA TYR A 256 7.21 -9.29 16.37
C TYR A 256 7.60 -9.51 17.84
N PHE A 257 8.20 -10.65 18.17
CA PHE A 257 8.55 -10.96 19.57
C PHE A 257 9.62 -10.05 20.17
N LEU A 258 10.54 -9.52 19.37
CA LEU A 258 11.65 -8.70 19.86
C LEU A 258 11.34 -7.20 19.90
N PHE A 259 10.59 -6.70 18.92
CA PHE A 259 10.42 -5.25 18.72
C PHE A 259 8.98 -4.77 18.82
N ASP A 260 7.99 -5.66 18.79
CA ASP A 260 6.61 -5.22 18.89
C ASP A 260 6.22 -5.02 20.34
N THR A 261 6.23 -3.76 20.76
CA THR A 261 5.76 -3.29 22.07
C THR A 261 4.31 -2.80 22.02
N SER A 262 3.70 -2.83 20.83
CA SER A 262 2.30 -2.45 20.66
C SER A 262 1.42 -3.65 20.99
N ASN A 263 0.39 -3.46 21.81
CA ASN A 263 -0.57 -4.51 22.24
C ASN A 263 -1.44 -5.09 21.09
N THR A 264 -0.95 -5.05 19.84
CA THR A 264 -1.60 -5.64 18.68
C THR A 264 -1.26 -7.12 18.60
N ALA A 265 -2.28 -7.95 18.46
CA ALA A 265 -2.12 -9.40 18.39
C ALA A 265 -1.31 -9.82 17.14
N PHE A 266 -0.43 -10.80 17.32
CA PHE A 266 0.28 -11.47 16.24
C PHE A 266 -0.71 -12.00 15.21
N PHE A 267 -0.52 -11.64 13.94
CA PHE A 267 -1.37 -12.08 12.84
C PHE A 267 -0.56 -12.79 11.76
N ILE A 268 -0.92 -14.05 11.48
CA ILE A 268 -0.20 -14.92 10.53
C ILE A 268 -0.20 -14.37 9.10
N GLY A 269 -1.17 -13.52 8.73
CA GLY A 269 -1.20 -12.87 7.43
C GLY A 269 0.00 -11.95 7.18
N TYR A 270 0.55 -11.32 8.23
CA TYR A 270 1.76 -10.51 8.09
C TYR A 270 3.01 -11.36 7.89
N VAL A 271 3.06 -12.56 8.48
CA VAL A 271 4.12 -13.53 8.20
C VAL A 271 4.08 -13.94 6.73
N PHE A 272 2.90 -14.23 6.19
CA PHE A 272 2.73 -14.56 4.77
C PHE A 272 3.14 -13.39 3.86
N GLN A 273 2.77 -12.16 4.22
CA GLN A 273 3.20 -10.95 3.51
C GLN A 273 4.74 -10.83 3.47
N ALA A 274 5.41 -11.05 4.61
CA ALA A 274 6.86 -10.97 4.71
C ALA A 274 7.56 -12.08 3.91
N MET A 275 7.05 -13.32 3.99
CA MET A 275 7.50 -14.45 3.18
C MET A 275 7.40 -14.14 1.67
N LEU A 276 6.25 -13.62 1.23
CA LEU A 276 6.02 -13.31 -0.18
C LEU A 276 6.90 -12.16 -0.66
N SER A 277 7.09 -11.12 0.16
CA SER A 277 8.01 -10.02 -0.14
C SER A 277 9.45 -10.51 -0.34
N GLY A 278 9.96 -11.36 0.57
CA GLY A 278 11.29 -11.93 0.43
C GLY A 278 11.41 -12.85 -0.80
N PHE A 279 10.38 -13.64 -1.06
CA PHE A 279 10.30 -14.53 -2.23
C PHE A 279 10.33 -13.76 -3.56
N ILE A 280 9.53 -12.71 -3.71
CA ILE A 280 9.49 -11.87 -4.93
C ILE A 280 10.84 -11.20 -5.16
N GLN A 281 11.50 -10.71 -4.11
CA GLN A 281 12.85 -10.13 -4.21
C GLN A 281 13.89 -11.13 -4.71
N GLY A 282 13.85 -12.37 -4.18
CA GLY A 282 14.71 -13.43 -4.69
C GLY A 282 14.40 -13.81 -6.14
N LEU A 283 13.13 -13.91 -6.53
CA LEU A 283 12.75 -14.23 -7.91
C LEU A 283 13.29 -13.20 -8.91
N PHE A 284 13.21 -11.91 -8.59
CA PHE A 284 13.68 -10.86 -9.47
C PHE A 284 15.19 -10.75 -9.51
N LEU A 285 15.90 -10.96 -8.40
CA LEU A 285 17.33 -10.63 -8.31
C LEU A 285 18.25 -11.84 -8.54
N TYR A 286 17.81 -13.05 -8.18
CA TYR A 286 18.68 -14.22 -8.16
C TYR A 286 19.15 -14.66 -9.54
N LYS A 287 20.48 -14.73 -9.75
CA LYS A 287 21.10 -15.18 -11.01
C LYS A 287 20.57 -14.49 -12.26
N THR A 288 20.33 -13.18 -12.16
CA THR A 288 19.81 -12.37 -13.27
C THR A 288 20.55 -11.05 -13.38
N ARG A 289 20.44 -10.40 -14.55
CA ARG A 289 20.96 -9.04 -14.74
C ARG A 289 20.15 -8.04 -13.92
N ILE A 290 20.84 -7.08 -13.32
CA ILE A 290 20.26 -6.05 -12.45
C ILE A 290 20.29 -4.73 -13.21
N THR A 291 19.12 -4.18 -13.50
CA THR A 291 18.96 -2.85 -14.09
C THR A 291 18.08 -1.99 -13.19
N PHE A 292 18.21 -0.67 -13.27
CA PHE A 292 17.37 0.23 -12.47
C PHE A 292 15.87 0.00 -12.74
N PHE A 293 15.47 -0.17 -14.01
CA PHE A 293 14.08 -0.46 -14.36
C PHE A 293 13.56 -1.78 -13.77
N LYS A 294 14.43 -2.78 -13.66
CA LYS A 294 14.06 -4.04 -13.04
C LYS A 294 13.87 -3.90 -11.54
N LEU A 295 14.70 -3.10 -10.88
CA LEU A 295 14.53 -2.78 -9.46
C LEU A 295 13.25 -1.97 -9.23
N LEU A 296 12.93 -1.03 -10.13
CA LEU A 296 11.68 -0.28 -10.11
C LEU A 296 10.47 -1.22 -10.25
N PHE A 297 10.48 -2.13 -11.23
CA PHE A 297 9.41 -3.12 -11.42
C PHE A 297 9.28 -4.06 -10.21
N LEU A 298 10.40 -4.48 -9.64
CA LEU A 298 10.42 -5.26 -8.40
C LEU A 298 9.71 -4.50 -7.27
N ARG A 299 10.06 -3.21 -7.07
CA ARG A 299 9.43 -2.38 -6.05
C ARG A 299 7.94 -2.16 -6.30
N ILE A 300 7.52 -1.95 -7.55
CA ILE A 300 6.11 -1.85 -7.94
C ILE A 300 5.37 -3.14 -7.59
N THR A 301 5.97 -4.29 -7.92
CA THR A 301 5.36 -5.59 -7.66
C THR A 301 5.12 -5.81 -6.17
N ILE A 302 6.13 -5.52 -5.34
CA ILE A 302 6.03 -5.67 -3.88
C ILE A 302 5.07 -4.66 -3.28
N SER A 303 5.12 -3.40 -3.72
CA SER A 303 4.24 -2.37 -3.20
C SER A 303 2.78 -2.70 -3.50
N LEU A 304 2.48 -3.22 -4.67
CA LEU A 304 1.13 -3.57 -5.10
C LEU A 304 0.65 -4.86 -4.45
N VAL A 305 1.40 -5.96 -4.57
CA VAL A 305 0.95 -7.27 -4.10
C VAL A 305 1.07 -7.40 -2.58
N CYS A 306 2.25 -7.11 -2.03
CA CYS A 306 2.48 -7.33 -0.61
C CYS A 306 1.92 -6.19 0.24
N ASN A 307 2.20 -4.92 -0.12
CA ASN A 307 1.83 -3.81 0.75
C ASN A 307 0.38 -3.37 0.55
N VAL A 308 -0.03 -3.11 -0.69
CA VAL A 308 -1.37 -2.60 -1.02
C VAL A 308 -2.43 -3.69 -0.87
N LEU A 309 -2.28 -4.85 -1.51
CA LEU A 309 -3.29 -5.92 -1.41
C LEU A 309 -3.22 -6.61 -0.05
N ILE A 310 -2.19 -7.42 0.19
CA ILE A 310 -2.12 -8.27 1.39
C ILE A 310 -2.09 -7.40 2.65
N GLY A 311 -1.25 -6.37 2.69
CA GLY A 311 -1.11 -5.50 3.86
C GLY A 311 -2.40 -4.79 4.25
N SER A 312 -3.16 -4.27 3.27
CA SER A 312 -4.44 -3.60 3.57
C SER A 312 -5.50 -4.60 4.01
N PHE A 313 -5.58 -5.79 3.39
CA PHE A 313 -6.52 -6.83 3.83
C PHE A 313 -6.20 -7.37 5.22
N CYS A 314 -4.92 -7.57 5.54
CA CYS A 314 -4.50 -7.98 6.89
C CYS A 314 -4.89 -6.92 7.92
N TRP A 315 -4.63 -5.64 7.61
CA TRP A 315 -5.00 -4.55 8.51
C TRP A 315 -6.51 -4.41 8.67
N GLY A 316 -7.26 -4.55 7.57
CA GLY A 316 -8.72 -4.53 7.58
C GLY A 316 -9.30 -5.66 8.42
N TYR A 317 -8.74 -6.87 8.34
CA TYR A 317 -9.16 -8.00 9.16
C TYR A 317 -8.87 -7.77 10.66
N ILE A 318 -7.65 -7.37 11.02
CA ILE A 318 -7.26 -7.12 12.42
C ILE A 318 -8.08 -5.96 13.01
N SER A 319 -8.38 -4.95 12.20
CA SER A 319 -9.13 -3.76 12.62
C SER A 319 -10.64 -3.91 12.49
N ASN A 320 -11.15 -5.12 12.16
CA ASN A 320 -12.56 -5.40 11.89
C ASN A 320 -13.24 -4.39 10.96
N TYR A 321 -12.53 -3.97 9.91
CA TYR A 321 -13.06 -3.07 8.90
C TYR A 321 -14.01 -3.80 7.97
N THR A 322 -15.08 -3.12 7.57
CA THR A 322 -15.91 -3.59 6.45
C THR A 322 -15.08 -3.60 5.16
N PHE A 323 -15.55 -4.32 4.14
CA PHE A 323 -14.87 -4.35 2.84
C PHE A 323 -14.68 -2.94 2.27
N GLN A 324 -15.71 -2.10 2.34
CA GLN A 324 -15.65 -0.71 1.88
C GLN A 324 -14.62 0.12 2.66
N GLN A 325 -14.55 -0.03 3.99
CA GLN A 325 -13.57 0.66 4.83
C GLN A 325 -12.13 0.23 4.51
N THR A 326 -11.93 -1.06 4.25
CA THR A 326 -10.63 -1.60 3.86
C THR A 326 -10.17 -1.02 2.52
N LEU A 327 -11.09 -0.89 1.55
CA LEU A 327 -10.81 -0.25 0.27
C LEU A 327 -10.47 1.23 0.40
N SER A 328 -11.20 1.97 1.25
CA SER A 328 -10.89 3.38 1.54
C SER A 328 -9.53 3.55 2.22
N TYR A 329 -9.20 2.69 3.20
CA TYR A 329 -7.88 2.71 3.83
C TYR A 329 -6.76 2.43 2.83
N MET A 330 -6.95 1.43 1.97
CA MET A 330 -6.03 1.06 0.90
C MET A 330 -5.78 2.24 -0.05
N SER A 331 -6.84 2.92 -0.50
CA SER A 331 -6.78 3.99 -1.50
C SER A 331 -6.21 5.31 -0.96
N LEU A 332 -6.54 5.68 0.28
CA LEU A 332 -6.18 6.97 0.86
C LEU A 332 -4.80 6.98 1.52
N TYR A 333 -4.38 5.86 2.11
CA TYR A 333 -3.13 5.81 2.89
C TYR A 333 -2.10 4.89 2.27
N VAL A 334 -2.48 3.65 1.95
CA VAL A 334 -1.50 2.63 1.56
C VAL A 334 -0.96 2.88 0.15
N VAL A 335 -1.83 3.17 -0.82
CA VAL A 335 -1.42 3.46 -2.20
C VAL A 335 -0.57 4.73 -2.29
N PRO A 336 -1.00 5.90 -1.76
CA PRO A 336 -0.21 7.12 -1.87
C PRO A 336 1.14 7.00 -1.18
N LYS A 337 1.18 6.43 0.02
CA LYS A 337 2.45 6.15 0.72
C LYS A 337 3.39 5.32 -0.16
N ASN A 338 2.90 4.21 -0.70
CA ASN A 338 3.74 3.30 -1.48
C ASN A 338 4.21 3.93 -2.80
N LEU A 339 3.39 4.78 -3.44
CA LEU A 339 3.76 5.49 -4.67
C LEU A 339 4.83 6.55 -4.41
N ILE A 340 4.66 7.36 -3.36
CA ILE A 340 5.63 8.41 -2.99
C ILE A 340 7.00 7.80 -2.69
N PHE A 341 7.03 6.70 -1.95
CA PHE A 341 8.28 6.04 -1.58
C PHE A 341 8.83 5.08 -2.64
N LEU A 342 8.10 4.83 -3.73
CA LEU A 342 8.51 3.90 -4.78
C LEU A 342 9.85 4.31 -5.42
N ILE A 343 9.95 5.58 -5.87
CA ILE A 343 11.14 6.09 -6.56
C ILE A 343 12.33 6.18 -5.60
N PRO A 344 12.21 6.79 -4.39
CA PRO A 344 13.30 6.83 -3.42
C PRO A 344 13.81 5.43 -3.04
N GLN A 345 12.91 4.48 -2.77
CA GLN A 345 13.31 3.10 -2.43
C GLN A 345 14.06 2.41 -3.57
N SER A 346 13.63 2.62 -4.81
CA SER A 346 14.26 2.02 -5.99
C SER A 346 15.67 2.60 -6.23
N ILE A 347 15.84 3.91 -6.04
CA ILE A 347 17.16 4.59 -6.14
C ILE A 347 18.09 4.09 -5.03
N VAL A 348 17.64 4.08 -3.78
CA VAL A 348 18.44 3.59 -2.64
C VAL A 348 18.85 2.15 -2.86
N LEU A 349 17.92 1.29 -3.31
CA LEU A 349 18.23 -0.11 -3.60
C LEU A 349 19.28 -0.25 -4.70
N TYR A 350 19.14 0.52 -5.79
CA TYR A 350 20.09 0.51 -6.89
C TYR A 350 21.49 0.94 -6.45
N LEU A 351 21.60 2.05 -5.71
CA LEU A 351 22.88 2.57 -5.22
C LEU A 351 23.57 1.56 -4.29
N ILE A 352 22.82 0.92 -3.39
CA ILE A 352 23.36 -0.06 -2.46
C ILE A 352 23.83 -1.31 -3.19
N ILE A 353 23.01 -1.87 -4.11
CA ILE A 353 23.41 -3.05 -4.87
C ILE A 353 24.63 -2.74 -5.74
N LYS A 354 24.67 -1.58 -6.40
CA LYS A 354 25.81 -1.14 -7.22
C LYS A 354 27.09 -0.98 -6.39
N SER A 355 26.97 -0.43 -5.18
CA SER A 355 28.10 -0.24 -4.26
C SER A 355 28.60 -1.56 -3.67
N LEU A 356 27.70 -2.49 -3.35
CA LEU A 356 28.04 -3.80 -2.77
C LEU A 356 28.58 -4.81 -3.78
N ALA A 357 28.17 -4.72 -5.05
CA ALA A 357 28.57 -5.65 -6.10
C ALA A 357 30.09 -5.92 -6.20
N PRO A 358 30.98 -4.90 -6.26
CA PRO A 358 32.43 -5.15 -6.32
C PRO A 358 32.96 -5.85 -5.06
N ILE A 359 32.39 -5.55 -3.89
CA ILE A 359 32.78 -6.17 -2.62
C ILE A 359 32.34 -7.64 -2.60
N LEU A 360 31.10 -7.92 -2.99
CA LEU A 360 30.56 -9.28 -3.05
C LEU A 360 31.29 -10.14 -4.09
N GLN A 361 31.71 -9.55 -5.20
CA GLN A 361 32.54 -10.20 -6.21
C GLN A 361 33.93 -10.57 -5.63
N LYS A 362 34.59 -9.64 -4.93
CA LYS A 362 35.90 -9.88 -4.30
C LYS A 362 35.86 -11.09 -3.34
N HIS A 363 34.74 -11.27 -2.65
CA HIS A 363 34.52 -12.40 -1.74
C HIS A 363 33.93 -13.67 -2.41
N LYS A 364 33.82 -13.70 -3.74
CA LYS A 364 33.24 -14.81 -4.53
C LYS A 364 31.81 -15.19 -4.11
N LEU A 365 31.06 -14.22 -3.58
CA LEU A 365 29.64 -14.41 -3.22
C LEU A 365 28.70 -14.07 -4.39
N LEU A 366 29.16 -13.23 -5.31
CA LEU A 366 28.40 -12.79 -6.48
C LEU A 366 29.23 -13.05 -7.75
N ASP A 367 28.57 -13.57 -8.79
CA ASP A 367 29.20 -13.88 -10.08
C ASP A 367 29.73 -12.58 -10.74
N GLU A 368 30.96 -12.63 -11.24
CA GLU A 368 31.63 -11.51 -11.92
C GLU A 368 30.79 -10.96 -13.07
N ASN A 369 30.07 -11.82 -13.78
CA ASN A 369 29.18 -11.43 -14.87
C ASN A 369 27.97 -10.63 -14.38
N ILE A 370 27.50 -10.85 -13.15
CA ILE A 370 26.38 -10.08 -12.57
C ILE A 370 26.89 -8.74 -12.04
N SER A 371 28.06 -8.74 -11.39
CA SER A 371 28.69 -7.54 -10.82
C SER A 371 28.98 -6.48 -11.89
N LYS A 372 29.58 -6.89 -13.02
CA LYS A 372 29.96 -5.99 -14.12
C LYS A 372 28.76 -5.45 -14.91
N ASN A 373 27.58 -6.07 -14.80
CA ASN A 373 26.39 -5.76 -15.60
C ASN A 373 25.29 -5.04 -14.81
N ILE A 374 25.64 -4.29 -13.76
CA ILE A 374 24.68 -3.42 -13.06
C ILE A 374 24.60 -2.08 -13.78
N THR A 375 23.57 -1.92 -14.60
CA THR A 375 23.38 -0.75 -15.45
C THR A 375 22.18 0.10 -15.03
N LEU A 376 22.20 1.37 -15.44
CA LEU A 376 21.04 2.26 -15.33
C LEU A 376 19.90 1.83 -16.28
N ILE A 377 20.23 1.25 -17.44
CA ILE A 377 19.27 0.85 -18.49
C ILE A 377 19.58 -0.57 -18.94
#